data_AF-A0A1N6DSX6-F1
#
_entry.id   AF-A0A1N6DSX6-F1
#
_cell.length_a   1.000
_cell.length_b   1.000
_cell.length_c   1.000
_cell.angle_alpha   90.00
_cell.angle_beta   90.00
_cell.angle_gamma   90.00
#
_symmetry.space_group_name_H-M   'P 1'
#
loop_
_entity.id
_entity.type
_entity.pdbx_description
1 polymer ?
#
loop_
_entity_poly.entity_id
_entity_poly.type
_entity_poly.pdbx_seq_one_letter_code
_entity_poly.pdbx_strand_id
1 'polypeptide(L)'
;MKKQFLSAALIVLSLITGVIACQKDSSENNEGKARLQVRLTDAPAAYDAVNIDIQKVMINTSGDTSTTQGWIELPMLHPGIYNLLDFRNGIDTVLADMEVPAGRINQIRLILGPNNSVVIAGVEHELKTPSAQQSGLKLKLKADLTAGILYRLYIDFDANRSVVTAGNSGQYILKPVIRTYAEATGGSLKGFVLPKEALAQVWAIQNTDTLLALPDVLTGYYFFGGLNAGSWKVVFDAQAPAFRDSTINVNVTSGVVTNAGTTTLIP
;
A
#
# COMPACT_ATOMS: atom_id res chain seq x y z
N MET A 1 -84.49 15.39 60.42
CA MET A 1 -83.89 16.49 59.62
C MET A 1 -82.48 16.08 59.21
N LYS A 2 -82.02 16.44 57.99
CA LYS A 2 -80.65 16.30 57.43
C LYS A 2 -80.18 14.84 57.17
N LYS A 3 -80.12 14.40 55.90
CA LYS A 3 -79.01 14.48 54.89
C LYS A 3 -77.96 13.36 55.11
N GLN A 4 -77.89 12.27 54.33
CA GLN A 4 -77.63 12.02 52.89
C GLN A 4 -76.15 12.12 52.42
N PHE A 5 -75.68 10.98 51.88
CA PHE A 5 -74.66 10.72 50.84
C PHE A 5 -73.19 11.21 50.96
N LEU A 6 -72.29 10.24 51.16
CA LEU A 6 -70.89 10.12 50.67
C LEU A 6 -70.61 8.60 50.48
N SER A 7 -69.73 8.09 49.62
CA SER A 7 -69.10 8.65 48.39
C SER A 7 -68.53 7.53 47.47
N ALA A 8 -68.92 7.58 46.19
CA ALA A 8 -68.15 7.38 44.95
C ALA A 8 -67.03 6.31 44.75
N ALA A 9 -67.12 5.66 43.58
CA ALA A 9 -66.03 5.27 42.66
C ALA A 9 -65.09 4.07 42.97
N LEU A 10 -65.54 2.90 42.51
CA LEU A 10 -64.82 1.96 41.63
C LEU A 10 -63.42 2.39 41.10
N ILE A 11 -62.39 1.56 41.31
CA ILE A 11 -61.32 1.25 40.32
C ILE A 11 -60.91 -0.22 40.51
N VAL A 12 -61.01 -1.01 39.43
CA VAL A 12 -60.46 -2.37 39.34
C VAL A 12 -59.05 -2.25 38.77
N LEU A 13 -58.03 -2.48 39.60
CA LEU A 13 -56.64 -2.46 39.14
C LEU A 13 -56.25 -3.82 38.54
N SER A 14 -56.62 -4.03 37.28
CA SER A 14 -56.13 -5.16 36.48
C SER A 14 -54.64 -4.98 36.21
N LEU A 15 -53.81 -5.87 36.76
CA LEU A 15 -52.36 -5.82 36.63
C LEU A 15 -51.95 -6.41 35.26
N ILE A 16 -52.01 -5.58 34.22
CA ILE A 16 -51.54 -5.94 32.88
C ILE A 16 -50.01 -6.02 32.90
N THR A 17 -49.49 -7.23 33.00
CA THR A 17 -48.06 -7.52 32.82
C THR A 17 -47.68 -7.36 31.36
N GLY A 18 -47.23 -6.17 30.98
CA GLY A 18 -46.65 -5.92 29.67
C GLY A 18 -45.34 -6.68 29.50
N VAL A 19 -45.34 -7.72 28.67
CA VAL A 19 -44.12 -8.33 28.17
C VAL A 19 -43.45 -7.34 27.20
N ILE A 20 -42.51 -6.56 27.71
CA ILE A 20 -41.60 -5.77 26.88
C ILE A 20 -40.75 -6.77 26.10
N ALA A 21 -41.15 -7.03 24.87
CA ALA A 21 -40.30 -7.70 23.91
C ALA A 21 -39.04 -6.84 23.74
N CYS A 22 -37.91 -7.33 24.27
CA CYS A 22 -36.63 -6.77 23.92
C CYS A 22 -36.47 -6.93 22.41
N GLN A 23 -36.64 -5.84 21.66
CA GLN A 23 -36.00 -5.74 20.36
C GLN A 23 -34.54 -6.05 20.61
N LYS A 24 -34.07 -7.12 19.97
CA LYS A 24 -32.65 -7.44 19.95
C LYS A 24 -32.02 -6.39 19.04
N ASP A 25 -31.75 -5.22 19.60
CA ASP A 25 -30.87 -4.25 18.98
C ASP A 25 -29.61 -5.02 18.61
N SER A 26 -29.43 -5.20 17.31
CA SER A 26 -28.20 -5.71 16.76
C SER A 26 -27.11 -4.80 17.31
N SER A 27 -26.15 -5.40 18.01
CA SER A 27 -24.98 -4.69 18.49
C SER A 27 -24.38 -3.90 17.33
N GLU A 28 -24.61 -2.59 17.33
CA GLU A 28 -23.76 -1.67 16.60
C GLU A 28 -22.39 -1.85 17.24
N ASN A 29 -21.58 -2.69 16.59
CA ASN A 29 -20.19 -2.82 16.94
C ASN A 29 -19.61 -1.41 16.80
N ASN A 30 -19.31 -0.77 17.93
CA ASN A 30 -18.43 0.39 18.01
C ASN A 30 -16.98 -0.06 17.70
N GLU A 31 -16.81 -0.70 16.54
CA GLU A 31 -15.56 -0.85 15.81
C GLU A 31 -15.15 0.57 15.40
N GLY A 32 -14.52 1.27 16.35
CA GLY A 32 -14.07 2.64 16.15
C GLY A 32 -13.20 2.75 14.90
N LYS A 33 -13.24 3.88 14.22
CA LYS A 33 -12.59 4.00 12.92
C LYS A 33 -11.07 4.11 13.02
N ALA A 34 -10.38 3.59 12.03
CA ALA A 34 -8.97 3.83 11.76
C ALA A 34 -8.83 4.75 10.54
N ARG A 35 -7.78 5.57 10.47
CA ARG A 35 -7.50 6.38 9.28
C ARG A 35 -6.56 5.59 8.37
N LEU A 36 -6.97 5.34 7.13
CA LEU A 36 -6.19 4.63 6.13
C LEU A 36 -5.78 5.58 5.02
N GLN A 37 -4.47 5.73 4.82
CA GLN A 37 -3.88 6.46 3.72
C GLN A 37 -3.19 5.47 2.77
N VAL A 38 -3.65 5.40 1.51
CA VAL A 38 -3.04 4.58 0.47
C VAL A 38 -2.10 5.45 -0.35
N ARG A 39 -0.83 5.05 -0.44
CA ARG A 39 0.24 5.78 -1.12
C ARG A 39 0.83 4.92 -2.23
N LEU A 40 1.26 5.55 -3.33
CA LEU A 40 1.95 4.92 -4.45
C LEU A 40 3.43 5.29 -4.42
N THR A 41 4.29 4.28 -4.59
CA THR A 41 5.74 4.41 -4.77
C THR A 41 6.20 3.31 -5.74
N ASP A 42 7.38 3.46 -6.33
CA ASP A 42 7.92 2.54 -7.32
C ASP A 42 9.35 2.12 -6.94
N ALA A 43 9.59 0.81 -6.99
CA ALA A 43 10.93 0.26 -7.01
C ALA A 43 11.54 0.45 -8.41
N PRO A 44 12.84 0.72 -8.49
CA PRO A 44 13.44 1.32 -9.68
C PRO A 44 13.39 0.42 -10.92
N ALA A 45 13.22 1.04 -12.08
CA ALA A 45 13.23 0.36 -13.37
C ALA A 45 14.10 1.05 -14.42
N ALA A 46 14.60 0.26 -15.38
CA ALA A 46 15.38 0.71 -16.52
C ALA A 46 14.48 1.07 -17.72
N TYR A 47 13.52 1.96 -17.48
CA TYR A 47 12.61 2.54 -18.47
C TYR A 47 12.69 4.07 -18.41
N ASP A 48 12.25 4.76 -19.46
CA ASP A 48 12.20 6.23 -19.47
C ASP A 48 10.94 6.76 -18.76
N ALA A 49 9.82 6.02 -18.88
CA ALA A 49 8.58 6.23 -18.14
C ALA A 49 7.76 4.94 -18.06
N VAL A 50 6.95 4.79 -17.01
CA VAL A 50 5.94 3.74 -16.88
C VAL A 50 4.64 4.38 -16.42
N ASN A 51 3.73 4.59 -17.36
CA ASN A 51 2.50 5.33 -17.17
C ASN A 51 1.35 4.37 -16.84
N ILE A 52 0.79 4.47 -15.63
CA ILE A 52 -0.35 3.66 -15.19
C ILE A 52 -1.57 4.56 -14.96
N ASP A 53 -2.66 4.23 -15.64
CA ASP A 53 -3.95 4.92 -15.55
C ASP A 53 -4.74 4.38 -14.35
N ILE A 54 -4.67 5.02 -13.18
CA ILE A 54 -5.32 4.59 -11.93
C ILE A 54 -6.64 5.33 -11.75
N GLN A 55 -7.74 4.57 -11.78
CA GLN A 55 -9.10 5.12 -11.79
C GLN A 55 -9.83 4.97 -10.44
N LYS A 56 -9.61 3.88 -9.70
CA LYS A 56 -10.18 3.67 -8.36
C LYS A 56 -9.24 2.87 -7.46
N VAL A 57 -9.32 3.14 -6.16
CA VAL A 57 -8.76 2.31 -5.09
C VAL A 57 -9.91 1.67 -4.30
N MET A 58 -9.87 0.37 -4.04
CA MET A 58 -10.85 -0.31 -3.18
C MET A 58 -10.15 -1.25 -2.20
N ILE A 59 -10.64 -1.35 -0.97
CA ILE A 59 -10.20 -2.34 0.02
C ILE A 59 -11.26 -3.42 0.22
N ASN A 60 -10.85 -4.57 0.72
CA ASN A 60 -11.72 -5.66 1.10
C ASN A 60 -11.54 -6.02 2.57
N THR A 61 -12.62 -5.89 3.34
CA THR A 61 -12.68 -6.17 4.78
C THR A 61 -13.38 -7.50 5.12
N SER A 62 -13.92 -8.23 4.12
CA SER A 62 -14.51 -9.54 4.35
C SER A 62 -13.45 -10.58 4.71
N GLY A 63 -13.79 -11.50 5.63
CA GLY A 63 -12.93 -12.65 5.97
C GLY A 63 -12.74 -13.63 4.81
N ASP A 64 -13.63 -13.60 3.81
CA ASP A 64 -13.54 -14.34 2.56
C ASP A 64 -13.23 -13.39 1.39
N THR A 65 -12.02 -13.54 0.83
CA THR A 65 -11.52 -12.76 -0.32
C THR A 65 -11.99 -13.26 -1.68
N SER A 66 -12.69 -14.40 -1.73
CA SER A 66 -13.28 -14.94 -2.96
C SER A 66 -14.63 -14.30 -3.29
N THR A 67 -15.28 -13.66 -2.31
CA THR A 67 -16.59 -13.03 -2.48
C THR A 67 -16.53 -11.66 -3.18
N THR A 68 -17.66 -11.26 -3.77
CA THR A 68 -17.92 -9.90 -4.26
C THR A 68 -18.37 -8.93 -3.16
N GLN A 69 -18.47 -9.40 -1.91
CA GLN A 69 -18.92 -8.62 -0.75
C GLN A 69 -17.72 -7.97 -0.02
N GLY A 70 -18.00 -7.07 0.93
CA GLY A 70 -16.98 -6.44 1.77
C GLY A 70 -16.02 -5.50 1.04
N TRP A 71 -16.33 -5.08 -0.20
CA TRP A 71 -15.54 -4.10 -0.95
C TRP A 71 -15.97 -2.67 -0.58
N ILE A 72 -15.01 -1.86 -0.16
CA ILE A 72 -15.19 -0.43 0.15
C ILE A 72 -14.33 0.35 -0.84
N GLU A 73 -14.95 1.24 -1.61
CA GLU A 73 -14.22 2.18 -2.47
C GLU A 73 -13.63 3.30 -1.61
N LEU A 74 -12.34 3.56 -1.79
CA LEU A 74 -11.66 4.69 -1.15
C LEU A 74 -11.63 5.84 -2.15
N PRO A 75 -12.24 7.01 -1.85
CA PRO A 75 -12.20 8.16 -2.74
C PRO A 75 -10.75 8.55 -3.06
N MET A 76 -10.41 8.56 -4.34
CA MET A 76 -9.10 9.02 -4.80
C MET A 76 -9.01 10.54 -4.80
N LEU A 77 -7.85 11.09 -4.48
CA LEU A 77 -7.61 12.53 -4.59
C LEU A 77 -7.55 12.96 -6.08
N HIS A 78 -6.85 12.17 -6.91
CA HIS A 78 -6.58 12.50 -8.32
C HIS A 78 -6.61 11.25 -9.23
N PRO A 79 -7.78 10.72 -9.64
CA PRO A 79 -7.84 9.68 -10.66
C PRO A 79 -7.17 10.13 -11.97
N GLY A 80 -6.37 9.26 -12.59
CA GLY A 80 -5.66 9.57 -13.84
C GLY A 80 -4.36 8.79 -14.03
N ILE A 81 -3.54 9.27 -14.97
CA ILE A 81 -2.27 8.65 -15.34
C ILE A 81 -1.16 9.10 -14.38
N TYR A 82 -0.44 8.13 -13.82
CA TYR A 82 0.74 8.33 -12.98
C TYR A 82 1.97 7.71 -13.67
N ASN A 83 3.04 8.49 -13.85
CA ASN A 83 4.35 7.93 -14.17
C ASN A 83 4.96 7.36 -12.89
N LEU A 84 5.12 6.04 -12.81
CA LEU A 84 5.61 5.38 -11.59
C LEU A 84 7.03 5.84 -11.21
N LEU A 85 7.87 6.13 -12.21
CA LEU A 85 9.28 6.47 -12.01
C LEU A 85 9.49 7.81 -11.29
N ASP A 86 8.43 8.64 -11.16
CA ASP A 86 8.43 9.88 -10.38
C ASP A 86 8.42 9.60 -8.86
N PHE A 87 7.97 8.41 -8.44
CA PHE A 87 7.69 8.05 -7.04
C PHE A 87 8.70 7.03 -6.48
N ARG A 88 9.98 7.22 -6.79
CA ARG A 88 11.09 6.34 -6.37
C ARG A 88 11.92 6.93 -5.24
N ASN A 89 12.80 6.12 -4.63
CA ASN A 89 13.70 6.54 -3.53
C ASN A 89 12.98 7.21 -2.34
N GLY A 90 11.77 6.74 -2.00
CA GLY A 90 11.00 7.27 -0.86
C GLY A 90 10.26 8.58 -1.16
N ILE A 91 10.28 9.06 -2.40
CA ILE A 91 9.23 9.94 -2.92
C ILE A 91 7.99 9.07 -3.14
N ASP A 92 6.82 9.58 -2.76
CA ASP A 92 5.54 8.88 -2.93
C ASP A 92 4.44 9.88 -3.28
N THR A 93 3.25 9.37 -3.64
CA THR A 93 2.03 10.18 -3.77
C THR A 93 0.85 9.53 -3.06
N VAL A 94 -0.07 10.33 -2.53
CA VAL A 94 -1.29 9.82 -1.87
C VAL A 94 -2.36 9.56 -2.93
N LEU A 95 -2.76 8.29 -3.08
CA LEU A 95 -3.88 7.92 -3.94
C LEU A 95 -5.22 8.19 -3.26
N ALA A 96 -5.35 7.77 -1.99
CA ALA A 96 -6.58 7.90 -1.18
C ALA A 96 -6.26 8.12 0.30
N ASP A 97 -7.11 8.83 1.03
CA ASP A 97 -7.03 9.05 2.48
C ASP A 97 -8.45 9.08 3.07
N MET A 98 -8.80 8.11 3.91
CA MET A 98 -10.17 7.90 4.38
C MET A 98 -10.21 7.25 5.77
N GLU A 99 -11.21 7.62 6.58
CA GLU A 99 -11.57 6.82 7.76
C GLU A 99 -12.34 5.55 7.36
N VAL A 100 -11.83 4.40 7.78
CA VAL A 100 -12.44 3.08 7.54
C VAL A 100 -12.73 2.40 8.90
N PRO A 101 -13.66 1.44 8.98
CA PRO A 101 -13.86 0.66 10.21
C PRO A 101 -12.55 0.00 10.65
N ALA A 102 -12.31 -0.06 11.97
CA ALA A 102 -11.26 -0.93 12.50
C ALA A 102 -11.57 -2.40 12.19
N GLY A 103 -10.54 -3.24 12.24
CA GLY A 103 -10.62 -4.63 11.83
C GLY A 103 -9.71 -4.92 10.65
N ARG A 104 -9.91 -6.08 10.03
CA ARG A 104 -8.93 -6.69 9.13
C ARG A 104 -9.19 -6.35 7.67
N ILE A 105 -8.15 -5.87 6.98
CA ILE A 105 -8.11 -5.76 5.51
C ILE A 105 -7.31 -6.93 4.94
N ASN A 106 -7.96 -7.71 4.07
CA ASN A 106 -7.38 -8.90 3.43
C ASN A 106 -6.94 -8.65 1.97
N GLN A 107 -7.43 -7.58 1.35
CA GLN A 107 -7.07 -7.24 -0.03
C GLN A 107 -7.22 -5.75 -0.30
N ILE A 108 -6.40 -5.23 -1.19
CA ILE A 108 -6.61 -3.96 -1.88
C ILE A 108 -6.73 -4.23 -3.38
N ARG A 109 -7.43 -3.38 -4.11
CA ARG A 109 -7.64 -3.49 -5.55
C ARG A 109 -7.53 -2.12 -6.20
N LEU A 110 -6.69 -2.04 -7.23
CA LEU A 110 -6.65 -0.90 -8.14
C LEU A 110 -7.52 -1.20 -9.36
N ILE A 111 -8.43 -0.31 -9.71
CA ILE A 111 -9.09 -0.32 -11.01
C ILE A 111 -8.26 0.56 -11.93
N LEU A 112 -7.80 0.01 -13.05
CA LEU A 112 -7.00 0.72 -14.03
C LEU A 112 -7.87 1.12 -15.22
N GLY A 113 -7.62 2.31 -15.77
CA GLY A 113 -8.14 2.75 -17.06
C GLY A 113 -7.38 2.13 -18.24
N PRO A 114 -7.72 2.49 -19.48
CA PRO A 114 -7.10 1.92 -20.66
C PRO A 114 -5.71 2.50 -20.97
N ASN A 115 -5.40 3.71 -20.51
CA ASN A 115 -4.27 4.52 -21.00
C ASN A 115 -2.95 4.19 -20.28
N ASN A 116 -2.52 2.93 -20.34
CA ASN A 116 -1.26 2.48 -19.73
C ASN A 116 -0.18 2.35 -20.81
N SER A 117 1.03 2.83 -20.54
CA SER A 117 2.16 2.75 -21.47
C SER A 117 3.51 2.57 -20.76
N VAL A 118 4.51 2.13 -21.51
CA VAL A 118 5.91 2.13 -21.12
C VAL A 118 6.73 2.82 -22.20
N VAL A 119 7.66 3.68 -21.81
CA VAL A 119 8.57 4.38 -22.74
C VAL A 119 9.96 3.79 -22.62
N ILE A 120 10.52 3.37 -23.75
CA ILE A 120 11.82 2.70 -23.83
C ILE A 120 12.63 3.31 -24.98
N ALA A 121 13.81 3.85 -24.67
CA ALA A 121 14.65 4.59 -25.60
C ALA A 121 13.90 5.72 -26.33
N GLY A 122 13.00 6.41 -25.61
CA GLY A 122 12.15 7.48 -26.13
C GLY A 122 10.94 7.03 -26.96
N VAL A 123 10.72 5.72 -27.14
CA VAL A 123 9.57 5.17 -27.88
C VAL A 123 8.50 4.72 -26.91
N GLU A 124 7.28 5.24 -27.05
CA GLU A 124 6.13 4.82 -26.26
C GLU A 124 5.50 3.54 -26.82
N HIS A 125 5.22 2.59 -25.93
CA HIS A 125 4.55 1.33 -26.22
C HIS A 125 3.33 1.14 -25.32
N GLU A 126 2.23 0.64 -25.89
CA GLU A 126 1.03 0.29 -25.11
C GLU A 126 1.32 -0.85 -24.14
N LEU A 127 0.94 -0.66 -22.87
CA LEU A 127 1.14 -1.61 -21.79
C LEU A 127 -0.18 -2.31 -21.48
N LYS A 128 -0.36 -3.54 -21.99
CA LYS A 128 -1.61 -4.29 -21.79
C LYS A 128 -1.77 -4.70 -20.33
N THR A 129 -2.99 -4.59 -19.80
CA THR A 129 -3.31 -4.90 -18.39
C THR A 129 -4.38 -6.01 -18.24
N PRO A 130 -4.20 -7.25 -18.79
CA PRO A 130 -5.27 -8.25 -18.87
C PRO A 130 -5.92 -8.62 -17.52
N SER A 131 -5.11 -8.66 -16.46
CA SER A 131 -5.56 -8.92 -15.09
C SER A 131 -6.41 -7.78 -14.51
N ALA A 132 -6.10 -6.53 -14.85
CA ALA A 132 -6.84 -5.36 -14.40
C ALA A 132 -8.15 -5.18 -15.17
N GLN A 133 -8.16 -5.42 -16.48
CA GLN A 133 -9.34 -5.30 -17.33
C GLN A 133 -10.49 -6.25 -16.91
N GLN A 134 -10.18 -7.45 -16.42
CA GLN A 134 -11.20 -8.42 -16.02
C GLN A 134 -11.78 -8.19 -14.63
N SER A 135 -10.96 -7.79 -13.65
CA SER A 135 -11.42 -7.72 -12.26
C SER A 135 -10.74 -6.68 -11.38
N GLY A 136 -9.97 -5.76 -11.97
CA GLY A 136 -9.04 -4.89 -11.26
C GLY A 136 -7.78 -5.63 -10.81
N LEU A 137 -6.70 -4.87 -10.63
CA LEU A 137 -5.45 -5.33 -10.08
C LEU A 137 -5.61 -5.59 -8.58
N LYS A 138 -5.73 -6.86 -8.20
CA LYS A 138 -5.91 -7.33 -6.80
C LYS A 138 -4.56 -7.62 -6.13
N LEU A 139 -4.33 -7.01 -4.97
CA LEU A 139 -3.13 -7.17 -4.15
C LEU A 139 -3.51 -7.77 -2.81
N LYS A 140 -2.87 -8.87 -2.42
CA LYS A 140 -3.09 -9.48 -1.10
C LYS A 140 -2.49 -8.58 -0.02
N LEU A 141 -3.28 -8.28 1.00
CA LEU A 141 -2.89 -7.52 2.18
C LEU A 141 -3.22 -8.34 3.42
N LYS A 142 -2.48 -8.17 4.51
CA LYS A 142 -2.86 -8.66 5.84
C LYS A 142 -2.56 -7.55 6.82
N ALA A 143 -3.52 -6.64 6.98
CA ALA A 143 -3.41 -5.51 7.91
C ALA A 143 -4.59 -5.54 8.87
N ASP A 144 -4.31 -5.54 10.17
CA ASP A 144 -5.30 -5.44 11.22
C ASP A 144 -5.30 -3.98 11.72
N LEU A 145 -6.38 -3.25 11.44
CA LEU A 145 -6.53 -1.84 11.79
C LEU A 145 -7.11 -1.68 13.19
N THR A 146 -6.47 -0.88 14.03
CA THR A 146 -6.95 -0.48 15.35
C THR A 146 -7.54 0.92 15.31
N ALA A 147 -8.65 1.13 16.01
CA ALA A 147 -9.33 2.42 16.10
C ALA A 147 -8.40 3.54 16.58
N GLY A 148 -8.55 4.74 16.00
CA GLY A 148 -7.77 5.93 16.36
C GLY A 148 -6.33 5.98 15.81
N ILE A 149 -5.88 4.95 15.09
CA ILE A 149 -4.53 4.89 14.50
C ILE A 149 -4.57 5.30 13.02
N LEU A 150 -3.52 6.02 12.58
CA LEU A 150 -3.24 6.28 11.16
C LEU A 150 -2.37 5.14 10.60
N TYR A 151 -2.87 4.48 9.57
CA TYR A 151 -2.15 3.48 8.79
C TYR A 151 -1.80 4.03 7.42
N ARG A 152 -0.51 4.08 7.10
CA ARG A 152 -0.02 4.36 5.75
C ARG A 152 0.26 3.04 5.04
N LEU A 153 -0.55 2.72 4.04
CA LEU A 153 -0.42 1.57 3.18
C LEU A 153 0.32 1.98 1.91
N TYR A 154 1.55 1.52 1.77
CA TYR A 154 2.33 1.72 0.56
C TYR A 154 1.98 0.66 -0.48
N ILE A 155 1.71 1.09 -1.71
CA ILE A 155 1.69 0.27 -2.93
C ILE A 155 3.05 0.52 -3.58
N ASP A 156 4.01 -0.34 -3.25
CA ASP A 156 5.37 -0.35 -3.79
C ASP A 156 5.38 -1.21 -5.06
N PHE A 157 5.24 -0.55 -6.21
CA PHE A 157 5.19 -1.17 -7.53
C PHE A 157 6.61 -1.47 -8.00
N ASP A 158 6.94 -2.69 -8.41
CA ASP A 158 8.27 -2.97 -8.97
C ASP A 158 8.17 -2.89 -10.50
N ALA A 159 8.23 -1.69 -11.08
CA ALA A 159 8.04 -1.51 -12.52
C ALA A 159 8.94 -2.43 -13.37
N ASN A 160 10.19 -2.64 -12.93
CA ASN A 160 11.19 -3.47 -13.61
C ASN A 160 10.79 -4.95 -13.71
N ARG A 161 10.16 -5.50 -12.67
CA ARG A 161 9.62 -6.88 -12.66
C ARG A 161 8.17 -6.96 -13.10
N SER A 162 7.48 -5.83 -13.16
CA SER A 162 6.06 -5.74 -13.46
C SER A 162 5.76 -5.52 -14.93
N VAL A 163 6.67 -4.93 -15.70
CA VAL A 163 6.57 -4.86 -17.16
C VAL A 163 7.24 -6.09 -17.75
N VAL A 164 6.50 -6.90 -18.52
CA VAL A 164 7.02 -8.13 -19.15
C VAL A 164 6.70 -8.16 -20.64
N THR A 165 7.63 -8.64 -21.46
CA THR A 165 7.40 -8.88 -22.89
C THR A 165 6.66 -10.21 -23.10
N ALA A 166 5.60 -10.18 -23.90
CA ALA A 166 4.67 -11.28 -24.10
C ALA A 166 5.18 -12.35 -25.09
N GLY A 167 6.27 -13.03 -24.73
CA GLY A 167 6.92 -14.01 -25.59
C GLY A 167 7.31 -13.39 -26.94
N ASN A 168 6.97 -14.07 -28.04
CA ASN A 168 7.36 -13.64 -29.39
C ASN A 168 6.47 -12.54 -30.00
N SER A 169 5.41 -12.06 -29.33
CA SER A 169 4.52 -11.03 -29.92
C SER A 169 5.07 -9.60 -29.84
N GLY A 170 6.14 -9.38 -29.04
CA GLY A 170 6.71 -8.05 -28.80
C GLY A 170 5.83 -7.11 -27.96
N GLN A 171 4.67 -7.57 -27.48
CA GLN A 171 3.76 -6.76 -26.68
C GLN A 171 4.24 -6.64 -25.23
N TYR A 172 4.06 -5.47 -24.61
CA TYR A 172 4.33 -5.27 -23.19
C TYR A 172 3.06 -5.55 -22.37
N ILE A 173 3.19 -6.32 -21.30
CA ILE A 173 2.11 -6.69 -20.38
C ILE A 173 2.49 -6.29 -18.95
N LEU A 174 1.50 -5.80 -18.21
CA LEU A 174 1.63 -5.53 -16.78
C LEU A 174 1.32 -6.79 -15.95
N LYS A 175 2.36 -7.37 -15.34
CA LYS A 175 2.29 -8.44 -14.35
C LYS A 175 2.83 -7.93 -12.99
N PRO A 176 2.05 -7.11 -12.28
CA PRO A 176 2.51 -6.35 -11.13
C PRO A 176 3.06 -7.22 -10.00
N VAL A 177 4.30 -6.91 -9.61
CA VAL A 177 4.94 -7.33 -8.37
C VAL A 177 4.82 -6.13 -7.42
N ILE A 178 3.92 -6.21 -6.45
CA ILE A 178 3.68 -5.11 -5.50
C ILE A 178 3.86 -5.58 -4.07
N ARG A 179 4.61 -4.79 -3.30
CA ARG A 179 4.72 -4.94 -1.85
C ARG A 179 3.75 -4.01 -1.16
N THR A 180 3.15 -4.49 -0.07
CA THR A 180 2.31 -3.67 0.81
C THR A 180 2.79 -3.79 2.24
N TYR A 181 3.00 -2.64 2.88
CA TYR A 181 3.41 -2.57 4.27
C TYR A 181 2.74 -1.39 4.97
N ALA A 182 2.52 -1.54 6.27
CA ALA A 182 2.17 -0.46 7.16
C ALA A 182 3.45 0.12 7.78
N GLU A 183 3.57 1.45 7.78
CA GLU A 183 4.73 2.16 8.37
C GLU A 183 4.95 1.82 9.85
N ALA A 184 3.89 1.53 10.61
CA ALA A 184 3.96 1.11 12.00
C ALA A 184 4.50 -0.33 12.21
N THR A 185 4.80 -1.08 11.14
CA THR A 185 5.19 -2.49 11.20
C THR A 185 6.50 -2.79 10.47
N GLY A 186 6.87 -2.00 9.46
CA GLY A 186 8.15 -2.09 8.75
C GLY A 186 9.19 -1.08 9.23
N GLY A 187 10.47 -1.40 9.07
CA GLY A 187 11.55 -0.41 9.15
C GLY A 187 11.88 0.17 7.78
N SER A 188 12.75 1.17 7.75
CA SER A 188 13.28 1.75 6.51
C SER A 188 14.80 1.87 6.57
N LEU A 189 15.44 1.96 5.41
CA LEU A 189 16.88 2.12 5.24
C LEU A 189 17.16 3.20 4.20
N LYS A 190 18.10 4.10 4.50
CA LYS A 190 18.58 5.11 3.54
C LYS A 190 20.09 5.30 3.62
N GLY A 191 20.66 5.86 2.56
CA GLY A 191 22.07 6.25 2.53
C GLY A 191 22.43 6.94 1.24
N PHE A 192 23.74 7.05 1.00
CA PHE A 192 24.30 7.57 -0.24
C PHE A 192 25.38 6.62 -0.76
N VAL A 193 25.53 6.52 -2.08
CA VAL A 193 26.67 5.87 -2.73
C VAL A 193 27.34 6.85 -3.69
N LEU A 194 28.66 6.96 -3.57
CA LEU A 194 29.50 7.86 -4.36
C LEU A 194 30.72 7.09 -4.90
N PRO A 195 31.40 7.57 -5.94
CA PRO A 195 31.02 8.70 -6.80
C PRO A 195 29.89 8.29 -7.76
N LYS A 196 29.12 9.26 -8.29
CA LYS A 196 27.99 8.97 -9.20
C LYS A 196 28.44 8.31 -10.51
N GLU A 197 29.69 8.55 -10.90
CA GLU A 197 30.38 7.96 -12.05
C GLU A 197 30.50 6.43 -11.94
N ALA A 198 30.33 5.84 -10.75
CA ALA A 198 30.24 4.39 -10.56
C ALA A 198 28.92 3.78 -11.08
N LEU A 199 27.88 4.61 -11.31
CA LEU A 199 26.54 4.23 -11.78
C LEU A 199 25.93 3.08 -10.96
N ALA A 200 26.21 3.04 -9.66
CA ALA A 200 25.99 1.87 -8.83
C ALA A 200 24.51 1.47 -8.69
N GLN A 201 24.23 0.17 -8.72
CA GLN A 201 22.95 -0.40 -8.26
C GLN A 201 23.09 -0.77 -6.78
N VAL A 202 22.06 -0.49 -5.96
CA VAL A 202 22.09 -0.82 -4.52
C VAL A 202 21.10 -1.94 -4.24
N TRP A 203 21.57 -3.04 -3.68
CA TRP A 203 20.75 -4.22 -3.39
C TRP A 203 20.65 -4.46 -1.89
N ALA A 204 19.45 -4.44 -1.33
CA ALA A 204 19.19 -4.85 0.05
C ALA A 204 18.72 -6.32 0.07
N ILE A 205 19.47 -7.19 0.74
CA ILE A 205 19.27 -8.64 0.75
C ILE A 205 19.14 -9.16 2.18
N GLN A 206 18.08 -9.93 2.46
CA GLN A 206 17.88 -10.65 3.71
C GLN A 206 17.20 -12.00 3.42
N ASN A 207 17.87 -13.11 3.75
CA ASN A 207 17.41 -14.47 3.43
C ASN A 207 17.11 -14.63 1.93
N THR A 208 15.84 -14.84 1.56
CA THR A 208 15.35 -14.91 0.17
C THR A 208 14.82 -13.58 -0.36
N ASP A 209 14.63 -12.58 0.50
CA ASP A 209 14.17 -11.25 0.09
C ASP A 209 15.35 -10.47 -0.51
N THR A 210 15.10 -9.85 -1.66
CA THR A 210 16.05 -9.00 -2.39
C THR A 210 15.30 -7.82 -2.98
N LEU A 211 15.80 -6.62 -2.73
CA LEU A 211 15.22 -5.36 -3.17
C LEU A 211 16.32 -4.53 -3.85
N LEU A 212 15.94 -3.81 -4.90
CA LEU A 212 16.81 -2.91 -5.65
C LEU A 212 16.46 -1.46 -5.33
N ALA A 213 17.47 -0.60 -5.19
CA ALA A 213 17.37 0.85 -5.27
C ALA A 213 18.37 1.34 -6.32
N LEU A 214 17.92 2.22 -7.21
CA LEU A 214 18.79 2.97 -8.13
C LEU A 214 19.02 4.33 -7.47
N PRO A 215 20.26 4.64 -7.08
CA PRO A 215 20.62 5.93 -6.52
C PRO A 215 20.18 7.09 -7.40
N ASP A 216 19.81 8.21 -6.79
CA ASP A 216 19.63 9.46 -7.49
C ASP A 216 20.91 9.86 -8.25
N VAL A 217 20.79 10.19 -9.54
CA VAL A 217 21.91 10.37 -10.46
C VAL A 217 22.76 11.62 -10.18
N LEU A 218 22.27 12.54 -9.34
CA LEU A 218 22.97 13.76 -8.96
C LEU A 218 23.65 13.65 -7.59
N THR A 219 22.98 13.00 -6.63
CA THR A 219 23.36 12.98 -5.20
C THR A 219 23.86 11.63 -4.72
N GLY A 220 23.57 10.53 -5.43
CA GLY A 220 23.85 9.17 -4.98
C GLY A 220 22.90 8.66 -3.88
N TYR A 221 21.82 9.38 -3.57
CA TYR A 221 20.86 9.01 -2.52
C TYR A 221 20.05 7.77 -2.89
N TYR A 222 19.90 6.83 -1.95
CA TYR A 222 19.04 5.65 -2.10
C TYR A 222 18.17 5.43 -0.85
N PHE A 223 17.02 4.78 -1.05
CA PHE A 223 16.05 4.47 0.01
C PHE A 223 15.38 3.11 -0.21
N PHE A 224 15.17 2.36 0.87
CA PHE A 224 14.34 1.16 0.93
C PHE A 224 13.28 1.31 2.03
N GLY A 225 12.01 1.17 1.65
CA GLY A 225 10.88 1.19 2.59
C GLY A 225 10.34 -0.20 2.89
N GLY A 226 9.70 -0.35 4.05
CA GLY A 226 8.98 -1.56 4.43
C GLY A 226 9.87 -2.78 4.59
N LEU A 227 11.08 -2.59 5.11
CA LEU A 227 12.00 -3.67 5.42
C LEU A 227 11.57 -4.38 6.70
N ASN A 228 11.68 -5.71 6.74
CA ASN A 228 11.54 -6.47 7.98
C ASN A 228 12.67 -6.12 8.95
N ALA A 229 12.39 -6.11 10.24
CA ALA A 229 13.41 -5.86 11.26
C ALA A 229 14.45 -7.00 11.28
N GLY A 230 15.74 -6.65 11.44
CA GLY A 230 16.86 -7.58 11.44
C GLY A 230 18.06 -7.07 10.63
N SER A 231 19.08 -7.92 10.48
CA SER A 231 20.27 -7.61 9.68
C SER A 231 19.98 -7.75 8.19
N TRP A 232 20.33 -6.72 7.41
CA TRP A 232 20.27 -6.68 5.96
C TRP A 232 21.69 -6.53 5.40
N LYS A 233 22.02 -7.34 4.39
CA LYS A 233 23.23 -7.16 3.59
C LYS A 233 22.93 -6.15 2.49
N VAL A 234 23.65 -5.04 2.44
CA VAL A 234 23.52 -4.00 1.42
C VAL A 234 24.72 -4.10 0.49
N VAL A 235 24.48 -4.48 -0.75
CA VAL A 235 25.50 -4.60 -1.81
C VAL A 235 25.42 -3.37 -2.69
N PHE A 236 26.57 -2.80 -3.02
CA PHE A 236 26.73 -1.71 -3.98
C PHE A 236 27.45 -2.28 -5.20
N ASP A 237 26.71 -2.44 -6.29
CA ASP A 237 27.11 -3.13 -7.52
C ASP A 237 27.48 -2.09 -8.58
N ALA A 238 28.78 -1.96 -8.87
CA ALA A 238 29.34 -0.89 -9.69
C ALA A 238 29.15 -1.18 -11.18
N GLN A 239 28.25 -0.45 -11.85
CA GLN A 239 27.97 -0.67 -13.27
C GLN A 239 29.05 -0.08 -14.20
N ALA A 240 29.83 0.89 -13.72
CA ALA A 240 30.96 1.44 -14.45
C ALA A 240 32.24 0.61 -14.18
N PRO A 241 32.91 0.03 -15.20
CA PRO A 241 34.07 -0.87 -15.03
C PRO A 241 35.30 -0.27 -14.33
N ALA A 242 35.32 1.04 -14.09
CA ALA A 242 36.40 1.76 -13.41
C ALA A 242 36.22 1.81 -11.88
N PHE A 243 35.23 1.11 -11.33
CA PHE A 243 34.93 1.06 -9.90
C PHE A 243 34.62 -0.37 -9.46
N ARG A 244 34.81 -0.63 -8.16
CA ARG A 244 34.58 -1.94 -7.53
C ARG A 244 33.34 -1.93 -6.67
N ASP A 245 32.73 -3.10 -6.59
CA ASP A 245 31.63 -3.37 -5.68
C ASP A 245 32.03 -3.18 -4.22
N SER A 246 31.03 -2.85 -3.40
CA SER A 246 31.17 -2.80 -1.94
C SER A 246 30.00 -3.53 -1.27
N THR A 247 30.15 -3.90 0.00
CA THR A 247 29.07 -4.52 0.78
C THR A 247 29.19 -4.14 2.24
N ILE A 248 28.05 -3.76 2.84
CA ILE A 248 27.92 -3.48 4.28
C ILE A 248 26.78 -4.33 4.86
N ASN A 249 26.75 -4.47 6.19
CA ASN A 249 25.60 -5.01 6.90
C ASN A 249 24.95 -3.91 7.73
N VAL A 250 23.62 -3.82 7.70
CA VAL A 250 22.85 -2.81 8.42
C VAL A 250 21.72 -3.47 9.19
N ASN A 251 21.61 -3.17 10.49
CA ASN A 251 20.50 -3.64 11.31
C ASN A 251 19.33 -2.66 11.21
N VAL A 252 18.20 -3.13 10.69
CA VAL A 252 16.96 -2.36 10.55
C VAL A 252 16.03 -2.66 11.72
N THR A 253 15.42 -1.61 12.27
CA THR A 253 14.41 -1.70 13.34
C THR A 253 13.04 -1.27 12.80
N SER A 254 11.98 -1.97 13.21
CA SER A 254 10.59 -1.62 12.82
C SER A 254 10.22 -0.22 13.31
N GLY A 255 9.53 0.56 12.46
CA GLY A 255 9.16 1.96 12.73
C GLY A 255 10.31 2.97 12.69
N VAL A 256 11.54 2.56 12.33
CA VAL A 256 12.74 3.43 12.34
C VAL A 256 13.32 3.58 10.93
N VAL A 257 13.68 4.81 10.56
CA VAL A 257 14.48 5.10 9.35
C VAL A 257 15.95 4.97 9.68
N THR A 258 16.53 3.82 9.34
CA THR A 258 17.95 3.51 9.56
C THR A 258 18.80 4.25 8.52
N ASN A 259 19.87 4.93 8.96
CA ASN A 259 20.80 5.62 8.07
C ASN A 259 22.12 4.85 7.96
N ALA A 260 22.46 4.39 6.77
CA ALA A 260 23.72 3.71 6.45
C ALA A 260 24.89 4.68 6.21
N GLY A 261 24.63 5.99 6.14
CA GLY A 261 25.64 6.99 5.79
C GLY A 261 26.00 6.95 4.30
N THR A 262 27.25 7.29 3.99
CA THR A 262 27.77 7.33 2.61
C THR A 262 28.76 6.19 2.39
N THR A 263 28.55 5.38 1.37
CA THR A 263 29.53 4.41 0.89
C THR A 263 30.27 4.99 -0.31
N THR A 264 31.61 4.98 -0.27
CA THR A 264 32.46 5.39 -1.39
C THR A 264 33.00 4.16 -2.10
N LEU A 265 32.68 4.00 -3.38
CA LEU A 265 33.24 2.98 -4.26
C LEU A 265 34.60 3.45 -4.80
N ILE A 266 35.55 2.51 -4.80
CA ILE A 266 36.94 2.76 -5.20
C ILE A 266 37.24 2.12 -6.57
N PRO A 267 38.20 2.66 -7.34
CA PRO A 267 38.78 1.96 -8.50
C PRO A 267 39.56 0.69 -8.14
#